data_AF-A0A1G2N052-F1
#
_entry.id   AF-A0A1G2N052-F1
#
_cell.length_a   1.000
_cell.length_b   1.000
_cell.length_c   1.000
_cell.angle_alpha   90.00
_cell.angle_beta   90.00
_cell.angle_gamma   90.00
#
_symmetry.space_group_name_H-M   'P 1'
#
loop_
_entity.id
_entity.type
_entity.pdbx_description
1 polymer ?
#
loop_
_entity_poly.entity_id
_entity_poly.type
_entity_poly.pdbx_seq_one_letter_code
_entity_poly.pdbx_strand_id
1 'polypeptide(L)'
;MMWILGSLYVFDERVTMAYAAPTEREVIGVCECCGAPSEIYVNCADDERHRHFITCEECKFEGMFCRKGIHKGRTANGYSEKIEREILKEAEWAKKHGKRFSSAKEMIDDILR
;
A
#
# COMPACT_ATOMS: atom_id res chain seq x y z
N MET A 1 -8.06 -27.02 -26.26
CA MET A 1 -8.60 -26.72 -24.92
C MET A 1 -7.42 -26.48 -24.00
N MET A 2 -7.20 -25.24 -23.56
CA MET A 2 -6.11 -24.87 -22.67
C MET A 2 -6.58 -25.06 -21.22
N TRP A 3 -5.84 -25.84 -20.43
CA TRP A 3 -6.24 -26.24 -19.07
C TRP A 3 -5.66 -25.32 -17.98
N ILE A 4 -4.74 -24.42 -18.35
CA ILE A 4 -4.08 -23.48 -17.44
C ILE A 4 -4.70 -22.10 -17.66
N LEU A 5 -5.25 -21.53 -16.58
CA LEU A 5 -5.75 -20.15 -16.55
C LEU A 5 -4.68 -19.24 -15.93
N GLY A 6 -4.50 -18.04 -16.47
CA GLY A 6 -3.53 -17.07 -15.97
C GLY A 6 -2.06 -17.38 -16.27
N SER A 7 -1.20 -16.69 -15.54
CA SER A 7 0.23 -16.94 -15.42
C SER A 7 0.58 -17.73 -14.15
N LEU A 8 1.78 -18.30 -14.15
CA LEU A 8 2.39 -18.98 -13.02
C LEU A 8 3.39 -18.06 -12.35
N TYR A 9 3.33 -18.02 -11.02
CA TYR A 9 4.36 -17.37 -10.21
C TYR A 9 5.62 -18.24 -10.14
N VAL A 10 6.78 -17.65 -10.40
CA VAL A 10 8.07 -18.34 -10.41
C VAL A 10 9.09 -17.65 -9.52
N PHE A 11 9.99 -18.43 -8.91
CA PHE A 11 11.00 -17.96 -7.96
C PHE A 11 12.34 -17.64 -8.66
N ASP A 12 12.27 -16.89 -9.75
CA ASP A 12 13.43 -16.34 -10.44
C ASP A 12 13.15 -14.90 -10.91
N GLU A 13 14.08 -14.29 -11.62
CA GLU A 13 14.01 -12.89 -12.07
C GLU A 13 12.79 -12.56 -12.94
N ARG A 14 12.12 -13.57 -13.51
CA ARG A 14 10.92 -13.37 -14.34
C ARG A 14 9.70 -13.02 -13.49
N VAL A 15 9.63 -13.53 -12.25
CA VAL A 15 8.51 -13.43 -11.30
C VAL A 15 7.22 -14.11 -11.78
N THR A 16 6.84 -13.94 -13.04
CA THR A 16 5.71 -14.60 -13.68
C THR A 16 6.11 -15.24 -15.01
N MET A 17 5.45 -16.34 -15.36
CA MET A 17 5.55 -16.96 -16.69
C MET A 17 4.18 -17.43 -17.16
N ALA A 18 3.95 -17.42 -18.48
CA ALA A 18 2.74 -17.95 -19.08
C ALA A 18 3.08 -18.86 -20.25
N TYR A 19 2.31 -19.94 -20.42
CA TYR A 19 2.47 -20.85 -21.56
C TYR A 19 1.77 -20.35 -22.83
N ALA A 20 0.70 -19.56 -22.69
CA ALA A 20 -0.05 -19.01 -23.81
C ALA A 20 0.24 -17.52 -24.01
N ALA A 21 0.07 -17.04 -25.24
CA ALA A 21 0.22 -15.61 -25.55
C ALA A 21 -0.79 -14.76 -24.74
N PRO A 22 -0.51 -13.48 -24.48
CA PRO A 22 -1.42 -12.60 -23.72
C PRO A 22 -2.84 -12.52 -24.28
N THR A 23 -3.01 -12.70 -25.58
CA THR A 23 -4.33 -12.70 -26.26
C THR A 23 -5.08 -14.03 -26.17
N GLU A 24 -4.43 -15.09 -25.68
CA GLU A 24 -4.92 -16.47 -25.71
C GLU A 24 -5.18 -17.02 -24.29
N ARG A 25 -4.96 -16.21 -23.26
CA ARG A 25 -5.22 -16.56 -21.86
C ARG A 25 -6.00 -15.47 -21.15
N GLU A 26 -6.71 -15.88 -20.12
CA GLU A 26 -7.33 -14.97 -19.18
C GLU A 26 -6.32 -14.48 -18.14
N VAL A 27 -6.43 -13.22 -17.73
CA VAL A 27 -5.72 -12.67 -16.57
C VAL A 27 -6.60 -12.84 -15.34
N ILE A 28 -6.25 -13.79 -14.48
CA ILE A 28 -7.03 -14.14 -13.27
C ILE A 28 -6.53 -13.45 -12.00
N GLY A 29 -5.32 -12.88 -12.04
CA GLY A 29 -4.79 -12.09 -10.92
C GLY A 29 -5.54 -10.77 -10.80
N VAL A 30 -5.69 -10.27 -9.58
CA VAL A 30 -6.41 -9.02 -9.30
C VAL A 30 -5.53 -8.06 -8.52
N CYS A 31 -5.55 -6.80 -8.92
CA CYS A 31 -4.90 -5.74 -8.19
C CYS A 31 -5.51 -5.61 -6.80
N GLU A 32 -4.69 -5.77 -5.75
CA GLU A 32 -5.16 -5.62 -4.36
C GLU A 32 -5.60 -4.19 -4.01
N CYS A 33 -5.35 -3.25 -4.91
CA CYS A 33 -5.68 -1.84 -4.75
C CYS A 33 -7.11 -1.52 -5.19
N CYS A 34 -7.42 -1.84 -6.45
CA CYS A 34 -8.66 -1.46 -7.13
C CYS A 34 -9.46 -2.63 -7.67
N GLY A 35 -8.95 -3.87 -7.58
CA GLY A 35 -9.61 -5.07 -8.12
C GLY A 35 -9.46 -5.26 -9.63
N ALA A 36 -8.78 -4.36 -10.34
CA ALA A 36 -8.55 -4.51 -11.78
C ALA A 36 -7.71 -5.77 -12.09
N PRO A 37 -7.97 -6.49 -13.21
CA PRO A 37 -7.15 -7.62 -13.62
C PRO A 37 -5.68 -7.22 -13.77
N SER A 38 -4.77 -8.01 -13.21
CA SER A 38 -3.32 -7.79 -13.35
C SER A 38 -2.50 -9.02 -12.96
N GLU A 39 -1.26 -9.06 -13.45
CA GLU A 39 -0.26 -10.10 -13.16
C GLU A 39 1.05 -9.49 -12.61
N ILE A 40 1.04 -8.19 -12.28
CA ILE A 40 2.25 -7.47 -11.86
C ILE A 40 2.43 -7.64 -10.35
N TYR A 41 3.43 -8.41 -9.97
CA TYR A 41 3.85 -8.56 -8.59
C TYR A 41 4.78 -7.41 -8.17
N VAL A 42 4.60 -6.94 -6.93
CA VAL A 42 5.47 -5.97 -6.29
C VAL A 42 5.86 -6.45 -4.89
N ASN A 43 7.06 -6.08 -4.48
CA ASN A 43 7.55 -6.35 -3.13
C ASN A 43 6.99 -5.31 -2.18
N CYS A 44 6.54 -5.77 -1.00
CA CYS A 44 6.21 -4.88 0.09
C CYS A 44 7.46 -4.14 0.55
N ALA A 45 7.35 -2.81 0.68
CA ALA A 45 8.40 -1.96 1.25
C ALA A 45 8.63 -2.18 2.75
N ASP A 46 7.79 -2.98 3.40
CA ASP A 46 8.00 -3.43 4.77
C ASP A 46 8.85 -4.71 4.76
N ASP A 47 10.16 -4.53 4.99
CA ASP A 47 11.14 -5.61 4.96
C ASP A 47 10.84 -6.71 5.99
N GLU A 48 10.14 -6.41 7.09
CA GLU A 48 9.81 -7.43 8.10
C GLU A 48 8.70 -8.38 7.63
N ARG A 49 7.87 -7.96 6.66
CA ARG A 49 6.73 -8.74 6.19
C ARG A 49 7.07 -9.71 5.05
N HIS A 50 8.12 -9.44 4.28
CA HIS A 50 8.53 -10.25 3.12
C HIS A 50 7.37 -10.65 2.17
N ARG A 51 6.39 -9.76 1.99
CA ARG A 51 5.16 -10.05 1.24
C ARG A 51 5.26 -9.55 -0.19
N HIS A 52 4.84 -10.36 -1.16
CA HIS A 52 4.56 -9.92 -2.53
C HIS A 52 3.06 -9.83 -2.76
N PHE A 53 2.63 -8.86 -3.56
CA PHE A 53 1.21 -8.65 -3.89
C PHE A 53 1.03 -8.14 -5.31
N ILE A 54 -0.19 -8.28 -5.84
CA ILE A 54 -0.51 -7.90 -7.23
C ILE A 54 -1.01 -6.45 -7.28
N THR A 55 -0.50 -5.68 -8.24
CA THR A 55 -0.91 -4.30 -8.55
C THR A 55 -1.22 -4.15 -10.04
N CYS A 56 -2.06 -3.20 -10.45
CA CYS A 56 -2.15 -2.79 -11.86
C CYS A 56 -1.18 -1.63 -12.13
N GLU A 57 -0.86 -1.39 -13.40
CA GLU A 57 0.07 -0.32 -13.81
C GLU A 57 -0.35 1.06 -13.26
N GLU A 58 -1.65 1.33 -13.17
CA GLU A 58 -2.18 2.59 -12.66
C GLU A 58 -2.08 2.76 -11.14
N CYS A 59 -1.95 1.66 -10.38
CA CYS A 59 -1.80 1.69 -8.92
C CYS A 59 -0.35 1.52 -8.48
N LYS A 60 0.54 1.09 -9.37
CA LYS A 60 1.93 0.79 -9.08
C LYS A 60 2.73 2.07 -8.84
N PHE A 61 3.49 2.11 -7.75
CA PHE A 61 4.51 3.13 -7.48
C PHE A 61 5.68 2.51 -6.71
N GLU A 62 6.76 3.25 -6.52
CA GLU A 62 7.93 2.75 -5.79
C GLU A 62 7.70 2.81 -4.27
N GLY A 63 8.11 1.78 -3.53
CA GLY A 63 7.97 1.76 -2.07
C GLY A 63 6.56 1.45 -1.55
N MET A 64 5.77 0.65 -2.27
CA MET A 64 4.41 0.30 -1.84
C MET A 64 4.39 -0.58 -0.59
N PHE A 65 3.55 -0.23 0.37
CA PHE A 65 3.30 -1.03 1.57
C PHE A 65 2.09 -1.95 1.40
N CYS A 66 2.28 -3.22 1.71
CA CYS A 66 1.30 -4.30 1.60
C CYS A 66 0.21 -4.32 2.70
N ARG A 67 -0.32 -3.15 3.07
CA ARG A 67 -1.37 -2.99 4.10
C ARG A 67 -2.76 -3.29 3.51
N LYS A 68 -3.70 -3.79 4.32
CA LYS A 68 -5.09 -4.00 3.87
C LYS A 68 -5.72 -2.68 3.43
N GLY A 69 -6.16 -2.61 2.16
CA GLY A 69 -6.98 -1.53 1.60
C GLY A 69 -6.26 -0.49 0.75
N ILE A 70 -5.31 -0.84 -0.11
CA ILE A 70 -4.56 0.12 -0.94
C ILE A 70 -5.45 0.74 -2.05
N HIS A 71 -6.49 1.52 -1.77
CA HIS A 71 -7.37 2.04 -2.83
C HIS A 71 -6.74 3.22 -3.62
N LYS A 72 -7.05 3.35 -4.92
CA LYS A 72 -6.79 4.59 -5.68
C LYS A 72 -7.37 5.80 -4.93
N GLY A 73 -6.63 6.91 -4.91
CA GLY A 73 -7.02 8.12 -4.17
C GLY A 73 -6.39 8.23 -2.77
N ARG A 74 -5.15 7.77 -2.63
CA ARG A 74 -4.36 7.98 -1.42
C ARG A 74 -3.35 9.11 -1.61
N THR A 75 -3.09 9.84 -0.54
CA THR A 75 -2.16 10.95 -0.47
C THR A 75 -0.73 10.41 -0.29
N ALA A 76 0.30 11.26 -0.34
CA ALA A 76 1.71 10.81 -0.39
C ALA A 76 2.15 9.91 0.78
N ASN A 77 1.45 9.96 1.91
CA ASN A 77 1.68 9.15 3.10
C ASN A 77 0.79 7.88 3.16
N GLY A 78 0.04 7.58 2.10
CA GLY A 78 -0.81 6.40 2.02
C GLY A 78 -2.11 6.50 2.83
N TYR A 79 -2.61 7.69 3.17
CA TYR A 79 -3.95 7.90 3.72
C TYR A 79 -4.97 8.27 2.64
N SER A 80 -6.27 8.10 2.89
CA SER A 80 -7.27 8.71 2.01
C SER A 80 -7.30 10.23 2.21
N GLU A 81 -7.73 10.99 1.21
CA GLU A 81 -7.85 12.46 1.34
C GLU A 81 -8.69 12.89 2.55
N LYS A 82 -9.75 12.13 2.89
CA LYS A 82 -10.57 12.42 4.06
C LYS A 82 -9.77 12.30 5.35
N ILE A 83 -9.00 11.21 5.51
CA ILE A 83 -8.17 10.99 6.69
C ILE A 83 -7.07 12.04 6.76
N GLU A 84 -6.41 12.37 5.65
CA GLU A 84 -5.39 13.41 5.64
C GLU A 84 -5.97 14.78 6.04
N ARG A 85 -7.16 15.13 5.57
CA ARG A 85 -7.87 16.35 6.02
C ARG A 85 -8.16 16.34 7.52
N GLU A 86 -8.51 15.19 8.10
CA GLU A 86 -8.74 15.06 9.54
C GLU A 86 -7.41 15.21 10.33
N ILE A 87 -6.34 14.55 9.89
CA ILE A 87 -5.00 14.68 10.48
C ILE A 87 -4.53 16.14 10.44
N LEU A 88 -4.70 16.84 9.30
CA LEU A 88 -4.31 18.23 9.16
C LEU A 88 -5.11 19.14 10.12
N LYS A 89 -6.43 18.92 10.25
CA LYS A 89 -7.27 19.65 11.21
C LYS A 89 -6.84 19.41 12.66
N GLU A 90 -6.55 18.16 13.03
CA GLU A 90 -6.06 17.82 14.37
C GLU A 90 -4.69 18.46 14.65
N ALA A 91 -3.78 18.44 13.67
CA ALA A 91 -2.47 19.06 13.79
C ALA A 91 -2.56 20.59 13.94
N GLU A 92 -3.46 21.25 13.21
CA GLU A 92 -3.74 22.68 13.37
C GLU A 92 -4.34 22.99 14.75
N TRP A 93 -5.30 22.19 15.20
CA TRP A 93 -5.89 22.32 16.54
C TRP A 93 -4.82 22.16 17.62
N ALA A 94 -3.97 21.13 17.53
CA ALA A 94 -2.88 20.89 18.46
C ALA A 94 -1.84 22.02 18.45
N LYS A 95 -1.55 22.62 17.27
CA LYS A 95 -0.67 23.79 17.20
C LYS A 95 -1.24 25.01 17.93
N LYS A 96 -2.56 25.20 17.88
CA LYS A 96 -3.27 26.34 18.47
C LYS A 96 -3.60 26.17 19.95
N HIS A 97 -3.95 24.95 20.36
CA HIS A 97 -4.53 24.66 21.67
C HIS A 97 -3.75 23.62 22.49
N GLY A 98 -2.79 22.91 21.86
CA GLY A 98 -1.99 21.92 22.55
C GLY A 98 -1.02 22.55 23.54
N LYS A 99 -0.87 21.92 24.71
CA LYS A 99 0.20 22.28 25.66
C LYS A 99 1.55 22.09 24.97
N ARG A 100 2.43 23.08 25.10
CA ARG A 100 3.81 23.00 24.61
C ARG A 100 4.73 22.93 25.81
N PHE A 101 5.62 21.95 25.76
CA PHE A 101 6.61 21.70 26.79
C PHE A 101 7.99 22.06 26.25
N SER A 102 8.81 22.66 27.10
CA SER A 102 10.19 23.02 26.79
C SER A 102 11.16 21.85 26.96
N SER A 103 10.75 20.80 27.68
CA SER A 103 11.51 19.57 27.89
C SER A 103 10.61 18.36 28.07
N ALA A 104 11.15 17.17 27.81
CA ALA A 104 10.45 15.91 28.07
C ALA A 104 10.11 15.73 29.57
N LYS A 105 10.97 16.23 30.47
CA LYS A 105 10.73 16.20 31.92
C LYS A 105 9.46 16.98 32.28
N GLU A 106 9.32 18.18 31.74
CA GLU A 106 8.14 19.03 31.97
C GLU A 106 6.85 18.37 31.47
N MET A 107 6.90 17.72 30.30
CA MET A 107 5.77 16.96 29.76
C MET A 107 5.37 15.81 30.68
N ILE A 108 6.34 15.03 31.16
CA ILE A 108 6.09 13.89 32.05
C ILE A 108 5.49 14.35 33.38
N ASP A 109 6.02 15.43 33.95
CA ASP A 109 5.52 15.98 35.21
C ASP A 109 4.07 16.49 35.10
N ASP A 110 3.63 16.95 33.92
CA ASP A 110 2.22 17.33 33.66
C ASP A 110 1.30 16.11 33.48
N ILE A 111 1.78 15.03 32.84
CA ILE A 111 1.02 13.80 32.63
C ILE A 111 0.77 13.04 33.95
N LEU A 112 1.73 13.08 34.87
CA LEU A 112 1.67 12.33 36.12
C LEU A 112 0.92 13.06 37.26
N ARG A 113 0.36 14.25 36.98
CA ARG A 113 -0.48 15.03 37.91
C ARG A 113 -1.96 14.78 37.69
#